data_AF-A0A2V5Y7V3-F1
#
_entry.id   AF-A0A2V5Y7V3-F1
#
_cell.length_a   1.000
_cell.length_b   1.000
_cell.length_c   1.000
_cell.angle_alpha   90.00
_cell.angle_beta   90.00
_cell.angle_gamma   90.00
#
_symmetry.space_group_name_H-M   'P 1'
#
loop_
_entity.id
_entity.type
_entity.pdbx_description
1 polymer ?
#
loop_
_entity_poly.entity_id
_entity_poly.type
_entity_poly.pdbx_seq_one_letter_code
_entity_poly.pdbx_strand_id
1 'polypeptide(L)'
;MKSEVTTAERVESTTALSPSGGVTARAEPCPRPNDDESAAKYLFKLSHDVILSLDRVGNILFINQRGVQLSGYSETELRGANVFELLLFPQDRQIA
;
A
#
# COMPACT_ATOMS: atom_id res chain seq x y z
N MET A 1 -36.64 18.65 -12.12
CA MET A 1 -35.95 19.95 -12.13
C MET A 1 -36.86 21.05 -11.59
N LYS A 2 -36.60 21.53 -10.38
CA LYS A 2 -36.64 22.96 -10.01
C LYS A 2 -35.67 23.13 -8.83
N SER A 3 -34.73 24.04 -9.03
CA SER A 3 -33.60 24.34 -8.16
C SER A 3 -33.95 25.40 -7.11
N GLU A 4 -33.32 25.26 -5.94
CA GLU A 4 -32.58 26.24 -5.12
C GLU A 4 -32.98 27.72 -5.11
N VAL A 5 -33.10 28.30 -3.89
CA VAL A 5 -32.67 29.64 -3.39
C VAL A 5 -33.00 29.63 -1.88
N THR A 6 -32.09 29.62 -0.89
CA THR A 6 -31.00 30.54 -0.47
C THR A 6 -31.47 31.71 0.43
N THR A 7 -30.96 31.71 1.69
CA THR A 7 -30.68 32.86 2.60
C THR A 7 -31.88 33.57 3.26
N ALA A 8 -31.89 34.06 4.51
CA ALA A 8 -30.91 34.36 5.57
C ALA A 8 -31.51 33.90 6.93
N GLU A 9 -30.83 33.85 8.07
CA GLU A 9 -30.26 34.99 8.82
C GLU A 9 -29.73 34.43 10.15
N ARG A 10 -28.61 34.94 10.67
CA ARG A 10 -28.54 35.50 12.04
C ARG A 10 -27.12 36.02 12.28
N VAL A 11 -27.04 37.34 12.37
CA VAL A 11 -25.90 38.08 12.90
C VAL A 11 -26.07 38.12 14.42
N GLU A 12 -25.11 37.59 15.18
CA GLU A 12 -24.90 38.00 16.57
C GLU A 12 -23.41 38.20 16.82
N SER A 13 -23.02 39.47 16.87
CA SER A 13 -21.76 39.94 17.45
C SER A 13 -21.80 39.79 18.97
N THR A 14 -20.74 39.22 19.56
CA THR A 14 -20.36 39.52 20.94
C THR A 14 -18.85 39.38 21.08
N THR A 15 -18.22 40.50 21.41
CA THR A 15 -16.80 40.64 21.72
C THR A 15 -16.60 40.42 23.22
N ALA A 16 -15.62 39.61 23.64
CA ALA A 16 -14.76 39.92 24.80
C ALA A 16 -13.62 38.89 24.98
N LEU A 17 -12.40 39.44 24.93
CA LEU A 17 -11.10 39.07 25.52
C LEU A 17 -10.84 37.67 26.13
N SER A 18 -9.70 37.11 25.72
CA SER A 18 -9.03 35.90 26.22
C SER A 18 -8.52 35.99 27.66
N PRO A 19 -8.30 34.84 28.32
CA PRO A 19 -7.08 34.64 29.08
C PRO A 19 -6.29 33.44 28.56
N SER A 20 -5.02 33.72 28.25
CA SER A 20 -3.84 32.97 28.68
C SER A 20 -3.98 31.47 28.94
N GLY A 21 -3.29 30.69 28.09
CA GLY A 21 -2.43 29.61 28.57
C GLY A 21 -3.10 28.27 28.86
N GLY A 22 -3.03 27.37 27.88
CA GLY A 22 -3.21 25.94 28.09
C GLY A 22 -2.42 25.20 27.04
N VAL A 23 -1.24 24.72 27.42
CA VAL A 23 -0.33 23.91 26.60
C VAL A 23 -1.09 22.84 25.84
N THR A 24 -1.00 22.86 24.51
CA THR A 24 -1.44 21.76 23.65
C THR A 24 -0.51 20.57 23.86
N ALA A 25 -0.73 19.80 24.92
CA ALA A 25 -0.14 18.48 25.04
C ALA A 25 -0.99 17.49 24.23
N ARG A 26 -1.01 17.66 22.90
CA ARG A 26 -1.31 16.53 22.01
C ARG A 26 -0.06 15.68 21.90
N ALA A 27 0.24 14.95 22.98
CA ALA A 27 0.99 13.72 22.86
C ALA A 27 -0.01 12.64 22.50
N GLU A 28 -0.55 12.70 21.27
CA GLU A 28 -0.92 11.46 20.61
C GLU A 28 0.37 10.64 20.62
N PRO A 29 0.44 9.48 21.30
CA PRO A 29 1.60 8.63 21.18
C PRO A 29 1.73 8.37 19.68
N CYS A 30 2.82 8.82 19.06
CA CYS A 30 3.14 8.32 17.72
C CYS A 30 3.04 6.80 17.86
N PRO A 31 2.12 6.13 17.15
CA PRO A 31 2.28 4.70 17.01
C PRO A 31 3.69 4.57 16.46
N ARG A 32 4.57 3.89 17.19
CA ARG A 32 5.70 3.26 16.52
C ARG A 32 5.02 2.09 15.84
N PRO A 33 4.62 2.18 14.55
CA PRO A 33 4.39 0.93 13.85
C PRO A 33 5.69 0.14 14.04
N ASN A 34 5.63 -1.19 14.06
CA ASN A 34 6.85 -1.95 13.88
C ASN A 34 7.44 -1.47 12.54
N ASP A 35 8.37 -0.51 12.61
CA ASP A 35 8.83 0.28 11.46
C ASP A 35 9.45 -0.67 10.43
N ASP A 36 10.00 -1.78 10.92
CA ASP A 36 10.58 -2.87 10.15
C ASP A 36 9.54 -3.59 9.25
N GLU A 37 8.37 -3.96 9.79
CA GLU A 37 7.32 -4.65 9.01
C GLU A 37 6.73 -3.71 7.93
N SER A 38 6.55 -2.44 8.31
CA SER A 38 6.07 -1.42 7.38
C SER A 38 7.10 -1.16 6.28
N ALA A 39 8.37 -0.97 6.63
CA ALA A 39 9.46 -0.76 5.69
C ALA A 39 9.62 -1.95 4.74
N ALA A 40 9.61 -3.19 5.25
CA ALA A 40 9.69 -4.39 4.43
C ALA A 40 8.52 -4.47 3.43
N LYS A 41 7.30 -4.15 3.87
CA LYS A 41 6.12 -4.13 3.00
C LYS A 41 6.21 -3.03 1.94
N TYR A 42 6.73 -1.86 2.28
CA TYR A 42 6.96 -0.78 1.32
C TYR A 42 8.03 -1.15 0.30
N LEU A 43 9.16 -1.70 0.75
CA LEU A 43 10.24 -2.17 -0.14
C LEU A 43 9.72 -3.25 -1.09
N PHE A 44 8.99 -4.24 -0.59
CA PHE A 44 8.42 -5.30 -1.43
C PHE A 44 7.51 -4.72 -2.52
N LYS A 45 6.61 -3.79 -2.16
CA LYS A 45 5.64 -3.19 -3.09
C LYS A 45 6.26 -2.24 -4.10
N LEU A 46 7.19 -1.40 -3.67
CA LEU A 46 7.74 -0.30 -4.46
C LEU A 46 9.04 -0.67 -5.19
N SER A 47 9.62 -1.84 -4.92
CA SER A 47 10.84 -2.28 -5.60
C SER A 47 10.64 -2.35 -7.12
N HIS A 48 11.68 -1.91 -7.84
CA HIS A 48 11.78 -2.05 -9.29
C HIS A 48 12.26 -3.43 -9.75
N ASP A 49 12.74 -4.24 -8.82
CA ASP A 49 13.10 -5.64 -9.05
C ASP A 49 11.88 -6.54 -8.86
N VAL A 50 11.88 -7.66 -9.59
CA VAL A 50 10.92 -8.72 -9.36
C VAL A 50 11.28 -9.44 -8.07
N ILE A 51 10.37 -9.43 -7.11
CA ILE A 51 10.51 -10.15 -5.84
C ILE A 51 9.39 -11.15 -5.76
N LEU A 52 9.73 -12.43 -5.59
CA LEU A 52 8.78 -13.52 -5.46
C LEU A 52 9.28 -14.55 -4.45
N SER A 53 8.35 -15.29 -3.85
CA SER A 53 8.63 -16.43 -3.00
C SER A 53 8.04 -17.69 -3.60
N LEU A 54 8.75 -18.81 -3.43
CA LEU A 54 8.42 -20.10 -4.00
C LEU A 54 8.30 -21.14 -2.89
N ASP A 55 7.49 -22.16 -3.12
CA ASP A 55 7.64 -23.41 -2.38
C ASP A 55 8.84 -24.24 -2.90
N ARG A 56 9.05 -25.42 -2.32
CA ARG A 56 10.19 -26.29 -2.68
C ARG A 56 10.13 -26.88 -4.08
N VAL A 57 8.97 -26.85 -4.73
CA VAL A 57 8.74 -27.38 -6.07
C VAL A 57 8.75 -26.24 -7.11
N GLY A 58 8.78 -24.98 -6.66
CA GLY A 58 8.80 -23.80 -7.52
C GLY A 58 7.44 -23.17 -7.73
N ASN A 59 6.42 -23.52 -6.95
CA ASN A 59 5.12 -22.87 -7.05
C ASN A 59 5.18 -21.49 -6.38
N ILE A 60 4.70 -20.46 -7.07
CA ILE A 60 4.74 -19.07 -6.61
C ILE A 60 3.75 -18.90 -5.45
N LEU A 61 4.27 -18.56 -4.28
CA LEU A 61 3.49 -18.25 -3.08
C LEU A 61 3.09 -16.76 -3.06
N PHE A 62 4.03 -15.89 -3.40
CA PHE A 62 3.84 -14.45 -3.51
C PHE A 62 4.71 -13.86 -4.61
N ILE A 63 4.25 -12.78 -5.24
CA ILE A 63 5.00 -11.99 -6.20
C ILE A 63 4.63 -10.51 -6.02
N ASN A 64 5.61 -9.61 -6.14
CA ASN A 64 5.33 -8.18 -6.02
C ASN A 64 4.68 -7.62 -7.28
N GLN A 65 4.15 -6.39 -7.18
CA GLN A 65 3.46 -5.73 -8.28
C GLN A 65 4.35 -5.61 -9.53
N ARG A 66 5.66 -5.43 -9.34
CA ARG A 66 6.61 -5.36 -10.44
C ARG A 66 6.69 -6.67 -11.23
N GLY A 67 6.70 -7.82 -10.55
CA GLY A 67 6.65 -9.12 -11.20
C GLY A 67 5.37 -9.36 -11.99
N VAL A 68 4.21 -8.95 -11.45
CA VAL A 68 2.93 -9.00 -12.18
C VAL A 68 3.02 -8.18 -13.48
N GLN A 69 3.49 -6.94 -13.40
CA GLN A 69 3.62 -6.05 -14.55
C GLN A 69 4.57 -6.59 -15.63
N LEU A 70 5.74 -7.11 -15.23
CA LEU A 70 6.78 -7.55 -16.17
C LEU A 70 6.48 -8.90 -16.80
N SER A 71 5.84 -9.80 -16.07
CA SER A 71 5.48 -11.13 -16.58
C SER A 71 4.36 -11.09 -17.61
N GLY A 72 3.49 -10.07 -17.56
CA GLY A 72 2.31 -9.95 -18.42
C GLY A 72 1.11 -10.80 -17.96
N TYR A 73 1.23 -11.54 -16.86
CA TYR A 73 0.17 -12.33 -16.27
C TYR A 73 -0.51 -11.59 -15.11
N SER A 74 -1.75 -11.94 -14.83
CA SER A 74 -2.43 -11.47 -13.62
C SER A 74 -1.87 -12.15 -12.36
N GLU A 75 -2.03 -11.50 -11.21
CA GLU A 75 -1.64 -12.07 -9.91
C GLU A 75 -2.33 -13.42 -9.65
N THR A 76 -3.58 -13.58 -10.08
CA THR A 76 -4.36 -14.81 -9.94
C THR A 76 -3.83 -15.96 -10.79
N GLU A 77 -3.28 -15.68 -11.97
CA GLU A 77 -2.63 -16.69 -12.82
C GLU A 77 -1.26 -17.07 -12.28
N LEU A 78 -0.55 -16.11 -11.70
CA LEU A 78 0.78 -16.32 -11.13
C LEU A 78 0.72 -17.10 -9.82
N ARG A 79 -0.30 -16.87 -8.98
CA ARG A 79 -0.41 -17.51 -7.66
C ARG A 79 -0.59 -19.01 -7.80
N GLY A 80 0.36 -19.78 -7.27
CA GLY A 80 0.38 -21.24 -7.34
C GLY A 80 0.90 -21.81 -8.66
N ALA A 81 1.14 -20.99 -9.68
CA ALA A 81 1.80 -21.45 -10.90
C ALA A 81 3.26 -21.79 -10.62
N ASN A 82 3.79 -22.77 -11.37
CA ASN A 82 5.18 -23.13 -11.26
C ASN A 82 6.06 -22.12 -12.03
N VAL A 83 7.00 -21.49 -11.33
CA VAL A 83 7.86 -20.43 -11.91
C VAL A 83 8.72 -20.96 -13.05
N PHE A 84 9.21 -22.20 -12.93
CA PHE A 84 10.04 -22.82 -13.94
C PHE A 84 9.22 -23.10 -15.19
N GLU A 85 7.92 -23.34 -15.05
CA GLU A 85 7.02 -23.59 -16.17
C GLU A 85 6.54 -22.34 -16.89
N LEU A 86 6.22 -21.30 -16.14
CA LEU A 86 5.54 -20.12 -16.68
C LEU A 86 6.49 -18.98 -17.05
N LEU A 87 7.54 -18.75 -16.25
CA LEU A 87 8.37 -17.55 -16.34
C LEU A 87 9.80 -17.81 -16.84
N LEU A 88 10.18 -19.07 -17.01
CA LEU A 88 11.49 -19.48 -17.51
C LEU A 88 11.38 -20.16 -18.87
N PHE A 89 12.29 -19.77 -19.77
CA PHE A 89 12.44 -20.45 -21.05
C PHE A 89 12.85 -21.91 -20.82
N PRO A 90 12.37 -22.86 -21.64
CA PRO A 90 12.67 -24.29 -21.48
C PRO A 90 14.17 -24.60 -21.35
N GLN A 91 15.02 -23.83 -22.03
CA GLN A 91 16.47 -24.00 -22.03
C GLN A 91 17.12 -23.64 -20.68
N ASP A 92 16.50 -22.75 -19.92
CA ASP A 92 17.06 -22.21 -18.66
C ASP A 92 16.59 -22.99 -17.42
N ARG A 93 15.77 -24.03 -17.60
CA ARG A 93 15.25 -24.86 -16.49
C ARG A 93 16.26 -25.83 -15.90
N GLN A 94 17.39 -26.01 -16.58
CA GLN A 94 18.46 -26.90 -16.18
C GLN A 94 19.55 -26.07 -15.50
N ILE A 95 19.41 -25.87 -14.19
CA ILE A 95 20.53 -25.41 -13.36
C ILE A 95 20.68 -26.44 -12.24
N ALA A 96 21.89 -27.00 -12.20
CA ALA A 96 22.32 -28.09 -11.32
C ALA A 96 22.17 -27.80 -9.82
#